data_AF-A0A9D6LA22-F1
#
_entry.id   AF-A0A9D6LA22-F1
#
_cell.length_a   1.000
_cell.length_b   1.000
_cell.length_c   1.000
_cell.angle_alpha   90.00
_cell.angle_beta   90.00
_cell.angle_gamma   90.00
#
_symmetry.space_group_name_H-M   'P 1'
#
loop_
_entity.id
_entity.type
_entity.pdbx_description
1 polymer ?
#
loop_
_entity_poly.entity_id
_entity_poly.type
_entity_poly.pdbx_seq_one_letter_code
_entity_poly.pdbx_strand_id
1 'polypeptide(L)'
;MAAARRADLRLALIAGALALALAPAAHAGQVRVDVGPSSEYSTRVVNVNLGDQVVWVWTGTLMHTVTSGDSLTMTPDLTFNSDPSFLGQGSFTRYAWKSSVLGTVLYFCAIHGPDMASRIIVTDPISGPPVPVSDFRITEVQYNRASGQDLIEITNFGAATGNLGRYRINVSGTGTGTELPTSNVVVPSMGRVVVHLNVSGASTNTDVYIPSFVPGTGLPNSAGALALYVPNSIAPGNALTNGDMLIDYVEWGAGSQANEGVAAGDFFWIPGTFVPLVAAGHSIKYCPDVLLSHDVGRWVDLTTPSFGSPGLCTTPVPTRTQTWGSVKTIYRR
;
A
#
# COMPACT_ATOMS: atom_id res chain seq x y z
N MET A 1 31.85 43.63 -11.31
CA MET A 1 30.73 42.90 -11.97
C MET A 1 30.77 41.37 -11.81
N ALA A 2 31.81 40.75 -11.23
CA ALA A 2 31.87 39.29 -11.05
C ALA A 2 31.23 38.76 -9.74
N ALA A 3 30.91 39.63 -8.77
CA ALA A 3 30.35 39.24 -7.48
C ALA A 3 28.83 39.02 -7.49
N ALA A 4 28.10 39.70 -8.37
CA ALA A 4 26.63 39.59 -8.45
C ALA A 4 26.16 38.22 -9.00
N ARG A 5 26.89 37.63 -9.95
CA ARG A 5 26.53 36.33 -10.57
C ARG A 5 26.69 35.11 -9.66
N ARG A 6 27.33 35.24 -8.50
CA ARG A 6 27.52 34.12 -7.53
C ARG A 6 26.39 34.03 -6.51
N ALA A 7 25.62 35.10 -6.29
CA ALA A 7 24.45 35.09 -5.41
C ALA A 7 23.26 34.39 -6.07
N ASP A 8 23.07 34.60 -7.38
CA ASP A 8 21.95 34.05 -8.15
C ASP A 8 21.99 32.53 -8.29
N LEU A 9 23.18 31.93 -8.36
CA LEU A 9 23.34 30.47 -8.47
C LEU A 9 23.03 29.74 -7.14
N ARG A 10 23.28 30.40 -6.00
CA ARG A 10 23.02 29.81 -4.66
C ARG A 10 21.54 29.87 -4.29
N LEU A 11 20.82 30.90 -4.72
CA LEU A 11 19.37 31.00 -4.53
C LEU A 11 18.61 29.98 -5.38
N ALA A 12 19.06 29.74 -6.62
CA ALA A 12 18.46 28.74 -7.51
C ALA A 12 18.67 27.29 -7.02
N LEU A 13 19.83 26.97 -6.43
CA LEU A 13 20.12 25.66 -5.84
C LEU A 13 19.30 25.40 -4.55
N ILE A 14 19.05 26.43 -3.73
CA ILE A 14 18.21 26.32 -2.54
C ILE A 14 16.72 26.17 -2.93
N ALA A 15 16.25 26.90 -3.94
CA ALA A 15 14.89 26.77 -4.45
C ALA A 15 14.62 25.38 -5.10
N GLY A 16 15.59 24.82 -5.81
CA GLY A 16 15.49 23.46 -6.38
C GLY A 16 15.48 22.36 -5.31
N ALA A 17 16.30 22.47 -4.27
CA ALA A 17 16.31 21.52 -3.15
C ALA A 17 15.05 21.63 -2.27
N LEU A 18 14.47 22.83 -2.12
CA LEU A 18 13.23 23.05 -1.37
C LEU A 18 11.98 22.60 -2.15
N ALA A 19 12.01 22.67 -3.49
CA ALA A 19 10.93 22.16 -4.34
C ALA A 19 10.91 20.62 -4.41
N LEU A 20 12.06 19.95 -4.35
CA LEU A 20 12.11 18.47 -4.23
C LEU A 20 11.64 17.95 -2.86
N ALA A 21 11.71 18.77 -1.80
CA ALA A 21 11.26 18.39 -0.46
C ALA A 21 9.73 18.52 -0.27
N LEU A 22 9.01 19.02 -1.27
CA LEU A 22 7.56 19.27 -1.24
C LEU A 22 6.79 18.50 -2.32
N ALA A 23 7.45 17.66 -3.12
CA ALA A 23 6.72 16.72 -3.95
C ALA A 23 5.96 15.78 -3.00
N PRO A 24 4.62 15.78 -2.98
CA PRO A 24 3.90 14.75 -2.26
C PRO A 24 4.43 13.41 -2.77
N ALA A 25 4.70 12.47 -1.87
CA ALA A 25 5.02 11.11 -2.27
C ALA A 25 3.89 10.66 -3.20
N ALA A 26 4.16 10.65 -4.51
CA ALA A 26 3.15 10.30 -5.50
C ALA A 26 2.72 8.87 -5.17
N HIS A 27 1.49 8.76 -4.67
CA HIS A 27 1.02 7.52 -4.11
C HIS A 27 0.93 6.47 -5.19
N ALA A 28 1.44 5.28 -4.87
CA ALA A 28 1.46 4.16 -5.77
C ALA A 28 0.07 3.53 -5.83
N GLY A 29 -0.83 4.06 -6.65
CA GLY A 29 -2.12 3.43 -6.88
C GLY A 29 -1.95 2.02 -7.46
N GLN A 30 -2.97 1.19 -7.33
CA GLN A 30 -2.87 -0.22 -7.70
C GLN A 30 -3.75 -0.55 -8.91
N VAL A 31 -3.21 -1.34 -9.83
CA VAL A 31 -3.94 -1.93 -10.96
C VAL A 31 -3.73 -3.42 -10.98
N ARG A 32 -4.83 -4.18 -10.95
CA ARG A 32 -4.80 -5.63 -11.00
C ARG A 32 -4.88 -6.16 -12.44
N VAL A 33 -4.07 -7.16 -12.73
CA VAL A 33 -4.13 -7.99 -13.95
C VAL A 33 -4.31 -9.44 -13.52
N ASP A 34 -5.37 -10.09 -13.96
CA ASP A 34 -5.50 -11.54 -13.77
C ASP A 34 -4.68 -12.27 -14.83
N VAL A 35 -3.98 -13.31 -14.41
CA VAL A 35 -3.16 -14.18 -15.25
C VAL A 35 -3.84 -15.54 -15.34
N GLY A 36 -4.20 -15.96 -16.54
CA GLY A 36 -5.07 -17.10 -16.72
C GLY A 36 -6.56 -16.77 -16.59
N PRO A 37 -7.44 -17.79 -16.58
CA PRO A 37 -7.13 -19.22 -16.47
C PRO A 37 -6.69 -19.88 -17.78
N SER A 38 -6.79 -19.18 -18.91
CA SER A 38 -6.31 -19.61 -20.23
C SER A 38 -4.99 -18.92 -20.60
N SER A 39 -4.50 -19.02 -21.84
CA SER A 39 -3.26 -18.34 -22.27
C SER A 39 -3.45 -16.82 -22.47
N GLU A 40 -3.83 -16.12 -21.41
CA GLU A 40 -4.18 -14.70 -21.45
C GLU A 40 -3.79 -13.93 -20.20
N TYR A 41 -3.62 -12.61 -20.39
CA TYR A 41 -3.73 -11.61 -19.35
C TYR A 41 -5.10 -10.94 -19.47
N SER A 42 -5.76 -10.64 -18.35
CA SER A 42 -7.12 -10.05 -18.37
C SER A 42 -7.23 -8.72 -19.11
N THR A 43 -6.11 -8.03 -19.35
CA THR A 43 -6.02 -6.88 -20.24
C THR A 43 -4.75 -6.93 -21.08
N ARG A 44 -4.85 -6.46 -22.33
CA ARG A 44 -3.70 -6.30 -23.25
C ARG A 44 -2.92 -5.00 -23.03
N VAL A 45 -3.56 -4.00 -22.44
CA VAL A 45 -2.97 -2.69 -22.17
C VAL A 45 -3.32 -2.29 -20.74
N VAL A 46 -2.30 -2.13 -19.91
CA VAL A 46 -2.40 -1.58 -18.56
C VAL A 46 -1.95 -0.12 -18.64
N ASN A 47 -2.76 0.82 -18.17
CA ASN A 47 -2.33 2.20 -18.00
C ASN A 47 -2.08 2.44 -16.51
N VAL A 48 -0.99 3.13 -16.19
CA VAL A 48 -0.62 3.50 -14.82
C VAL A 48 0.13 4.82 -14.81
N ASN A 49 0.16 5.48 -13.67
CA ASN A 49 1.05 6.59 -13.40
C ASN A 49 2.41 6.08 -12.96
N LEU A 50 3.48 6.85 -13.19
CA LEU A 50 4.79 6.58 -12.59
C LEU A 50 4.65 6.50 -11.06
N GLY A 51 5.13 5.40 -10.47
CA GLY A 51 5.02 5.11 -9.05
C GLY A 51 3.92 4.11 -8.71
N ASP A 52 2.88 3.95 -9.54
CA ASP A 52 1.80 2.98 -9.32
C ASP A 52 2.30 1.53 -9.37
N GLN A 53 1.58 0.63 -8.69
CA GLN A 53 1.84 -0.81 -8.65
C GLN A 53 0.94 -1.55 -9.65
N VAL A 54 1.57 -2.35 -10.51
CA VAL A 54 0.88 -3.38 -11.30
C VAL A 54 0.94 -4.70 -10.54
N VAL A 55 -0.23 -5.28 -10.29
CA VAL A 55 -0.39 -6.48 -9.48
C VAL A 55 -0.97 -7.59 -10.34
N TRP A 56 -0.17 -8.62 -10.60
CA TRP A 56 -0.60 -9.82 -11.29
C TRP A 56 -1.07 -10.89 -10.31
N VAL A 57 -2.24 -11.47 -10.56
CA VAL A 57 -2.79 -12.57 -9.75
C VAL A 57 -3.19 -13.74 -10.64
N TRP A 58 -2.70 -14.92 -10.31
CA TRP A 58 -3.01 -16.14 -11.08
C TRP A 58 -4.37 -16.68 -10.62
N THR A 59 -5.24 -16.90 -11.61
CA THR A 59 -6.64 -17.34 -11.39
C THR A 59 -6.90 -18.76 -11.88
N GLY A 60 -5.98 -19.36 -12.64
CA GLY A 60 -6.07 -20.73 -13.13
C GLY A 60 -4.96 -21.65 -12.63
N THR A 61 -4.98 -22.88 -13.13
CA THR A 61 -3.97 -23.92 -12.84
C THR A 61 -2.92 -24.07 -13.94
N LEU A 62 -3.16 -23.46 -15.12
CA LEU A 62 -2.16 -23.39 -16.18
C LEU A 62 -0.97 -22.53 -15.74
N MET A 63 0.23 -22.94 -16.13
CA MET A 63 1.46 -22.28 -15.72
C MET A 63 1.70 -21.04 -16.57
N HIS A 64 1.74 -19.87 -15.95
CA HIS A 64 2.06 -18.62 -16.61
C HIS A 64 3.18 -17.89 -15.87
N THR A 65 3.84 -16.97 -16.58
CA THR A 65 4.83 -16.05 -16.02
C THR A 65 4.48 -14.64 -16.45
N VAL A 66 5.09 -13.65 -15.80
CA VAL A 66 5.07 -12.26 -16.20
C VAL A 66 6.52 -11.82 -16.34
N THR A 67 6.98 -11.61 -17.57
CA THR A 67 8.38 -11.29 -17.87
C THR A 67 8.41 -10.06 -18.76
N SER A 68 9.09 -9.00 -18.34
CA SER A 68 9.26 -7.80 -19.16
C SER A 68 10.23 -8.07 -20.31
N GLY A 69 9.95 -7.50 -21.49
CA GLY A 69 10.77 -7.66 -22.68
C GLY A 69 9.97 -7.84 -23.97
N ASP A 70 10.67 -8.24 -25.03
CA ASP A 70 10.09 -8.42 -26.36
C ASP A 70 9.52 -9.83 -26.52
N SER A 71 8.20 -9.91 -26.75
CA SER A 71 7.49 -11.17 -26.90
C SER A 71 7.79 -11.88 -28.22
N LEU A 72 8.15 -11.14 -29.28
CA LEU A 72 8.40 -11.70 -30.61
C LEU A 72 9.72 -12.46 -30.66
N THR A 73 10.73 -11.91 -29.99
CA THR A 73 12.04 -12.54 -29.85
C THR A 73 12.16 -13.35 -28.56
N MET A 74 11.11 -13.35 -27.72
CA MET A 74 11.08 -13.93 -26.37
C MET A 74 12.29 -13.53 -25.52
N THR A 75 12.74 -12.27 -25.66
CA THR A 75 13.95 -11.76 -25.00
C THR A 75 13.57 -10.88 -23.81
N PRO A 76 13.91 -11.26 -22.57
CA PRO A 76 13.67 -10.45 -21.40
C PRO A 76 14.52 -9.16 -21.41
N ASP A 77 13.95 -8.05 -20.94
CA ASP A 77 14.68 -6.77 -20.76
C ASP A 77 15.13 -6.52 -19.31
N LEU A 78 14.78 -7.44 -18.39
CA LEU A 78 15.13 -7.44 -16.97
C LEU A 78 14.48 -6.33 -16.12
N THR A 79 13.51 -5.57 -16.64
CA THR A 79 12.74 -4.59 -15.85
C THR A 79 11.96 -5.26 -14.71
N PHE A 80 11.32 -6.39 -14.98
CA PHE A 80 10.71 -7.25 -13.98
C PHE A 80 10.57 -8.68 -14.51
N ASN A 81 10.57 -9.65 -13.60
CA ASN A 81 10.34 -11.04 -13.95
C ASN A 81 9.72 -11.75 -12.75
N SER A 82 8.59 -12.43 -12.96
CA SER A 82 7.96 -13.26 -11.94
C SER A 82 8.74 -14.56 -11.65
N ASP A 83 9.92 -14.73 -12.26
CA ASP A 83 10.85 -15.87 -12.19
C ASP A 83 10.32 -17.19 -12.80
N PRO A 84 10.76 -17.57 -14.01
CA PRO A 84 10.35 -18.82 -14.64
C PRO A 84 11.08 -20.07 -14.10
N SER A 85 12.12 -19.93 -13.26
CA SER A 85 12.92 -21.06 -12.77
C SER A 85 12.19 -21.93 -11.74
N PHE A 86 11.10 -21.43 -11.18
CA PHE A 86 10.18 -22.16 -10.32
C PHE A 86 9.11 -22.91 -11.14
N LEU A 87 9.55 -23.92 -11.89
CA LEU A 87 8.68 -24.89 -12.60
C LEU A 87 8.01 -25.92 -11.66
N GLY A 88 7.95 -25.64 -10.35
CA GLY A 88 7.13 -26.40 -9.41
C GLY A 88 5.69 -25.90 -9.47
N GLN A 89 4.74 -26.78 -9.78
CA GLN A 89 3.31 -26.49 -9.67
C GLN A 89 3.00 -25.80 -8.33
N GLY A 90 2.35 -24.63 -8.38
CA GLY A 90 1.76 -23.99 -7.20
C GLY A 90 2.55 -22.86 -6.52
N SER A 91 3.72 -22.43 -7.03
CA SER A 91 4.55 -21.48 -6.27
C SER A 91 4.27 -19.98 -6.48
N PHE A 92 3.65 -19.56 -7.58
CA PHE A 92 3.27 -18.15 -7.76
C PHE A 92 1.77 -18.01 -7.97
N THR A 93 1.12 -17.48 -6.95
CA THR A 93 -0.27 -17.03 -7.08
C THR A 93 -0.38 -15.53 -7.34
N ARG A 94 0.74 -14.80 -7.25
CA ARG A 94 0.78 -13.34 -7.30
C ARG A 94 2.20 -12.79 -7.52
N TYR A 95 2.28 -11.66 -8.19
CA TYR A 95 3.51 -10.89 -8.41
C TYR A 95 3.14 -9.41 -8.52
N ALA A 96 4.02 -8.51 -8.09
CA ALA A 96 3.79 -7.08 -8.23
C ALA A 96 5.06 -6.36 -8.66
N TRP A 97 4.88 -5.27 -9.39
CA TRP A 97 5.94 -4.36 -9.81
C TRP A 97 5.48 -2.92 -9.60
N LYS A 98 6.32 -2.12 -8.95
CA LYS A 98 6.12 -0.68 -8.83
C LYS A 98 6.75 0.00 -10.05
N SER A 99 5.94 0.76 -10.77
CA SER A 99 6.40 1.41 -11.99
C SER A 99 7.47 2.45 -11.69
N SER A 100 8.63 2.29 -12.31
CA SER A 100 9.81 3.12 -12.08
C SER A 100 10.37 3.75 -13.36
N VAL A 101 9.76 3.44 -14.51
CA VAL A 101 10.21 3.89 -15.84
C VAL A 101 9.01 4.39 -16.63
N LEU A 102 9.13 5.59 -17.21
CA LEU A 102 8.10 6.18 -18.07
C LEU A 102 8.03 5.50 -19.44
N GLY A 103 6.85 5.57 -20.07
CA GLY A 103 6.63 5.09 -21.43
C GLY A 103 6.05 3.68 -21.49
N THR A 104 6.27 3.01 -22.62
CA THR A 104 5.72 1.66 -22.84
C THR A 104 6.69 0.60 -22.33
N VAL A 105 6.23 -0.24 -21.41
CA VAL A 105 6.93 -1.45 -20.96
C VAL A 105 6.21 -2.67 -21.53
N LEU A 106 6.90 -3.43 -22.36
CA LEU A 106 6.37 -4.66 -22.94
C LEU A 106 6.55 -5.82 -21.96
N TYR A 107 5.60 -6.74 -21.91
CA TYR A 107 5.75 -7.97 -21.15
C TYR A 107 5.02 -9.14 -21.80
N PHE A 108 5.50 -10.34 -21.50
CA PHE A 108 5.01 -11.58 -22.08
C PHE A 108 5.11 -12.73 -21.08
N CYS A 109 4.40 -13.80 -21.39
CA CYS A 109 4.56 -15.06 -20.67
C CYS A 109 5.68 -15.85 -21.35
N ALA A 110 6.73 -16.22 -20.61
CA ALA A 110 7.87 -16.96 -21.13
C ALA A 110 7.53 -18.37 -21.62
N ILE A 111 6.37 -18.91 -21.22
CA ILE A 111 5.88 -20.24 -21.63
C ILE A 111 4.99 -20.15 -22.88
N HIS A 112 4.20 -19.08 -22.98
CA HIS A 112 3.15 -18.92 -24.00
C HIS A 112 3.39 -17.74 -24.96
N GLY A 113 4.61 -17.19 -24.98
CA GLY A 113 5.03 -16.21 -25.96
C GLY A 113 5.13 -16.85 -27.35
N PRO A 114 4.90 -16.09 -28.43
CA PRO A 114 4.61 -14.65 -28.46
C PRO A 114 3.12 -14.30 -28.21
N ASP A 115 2.22 -15.29 -28.21
CA ASP A 115 0.77 -15.07 -28.26
C ASP A 115 0.18 -14.47 -26.97
N MET A 116 0.79 -14.79 -25.83
CA MET A 116 0.46 -14.23 -24.53
C MET A 116 1.40 -13.07 -24.18
N ALA A 117 1.13 -11.92 -24.79
CA ALA A 117 1.86 -10.67 -24.62
C ALA A 117 0.94 -9.49 -24.34
N SER A 118 1.47 -8.49 -23.66
CA SER A 118 0.75 -7.28 -23.25
C SER A 118 1.74 -6.13 -23.01
N ARG A 119 1.21 -4.95 -22.70
CA ARG A 119 2.03 -3.78 -22.40
C ARG A 119 1.47 -2.95 -21.27
N ILE A 120 2.37 -2.29 -20.57
CA ILE A 120 2.08 -1.26 -19.58
C ILE A 120 2.44 0.08 -20.20
N ILE A 121 1.56 1.06 -20.10
CA ILE A 121 1.81 2.45 -20.47
C ILE A 121 1.92 3.23 -19.17
N VAL A 122 3.15 3.64 -18.84
CA VAL A 122 3.47 4.42 -17.65
C VAL A 122 3.51 5.90 -18.04
N THR A 123 2.56 6.68 -17.54
CA THR A 123 2.47 8.11 -17.78
C THR A 123 3.01 8.90 -16.61
N ASP A 124 3.54 10.09 -16.88
CA ASP A 124 3.90 11.02 -15.82
C ASP A 124 2.63 11.77 -15.35
N PRO A 125 2.19 11.60 -14.09
CA PRO A 125 1.00 12.25 -13.57
C PRO A 125 1.13 13.77 -13.45
N ILE A 126 2.35 14.33 -13.56
CA ILE A 126 2.60 15.77 -13.47
C ILE A 126 2.40 16.45 -14.84
N SER A 127 2.85 15.81 -15.92
CA SER A 127 2.81 16.39 -17.27
C SER A 127 1.57 16.04 -18.09
N GLY A 128 0.72 15.12 -17.61
CA GLY A 128 -0.55 14.75 -18.26
C GLY A 128 -1.67 14.46 -17.26
N PRO A 129 -2.90 14.18 -17.75
CA PRO A 129 -4.00 13.77 -16.88
C PRO A 129 -3.62 12.45 -16.18
N PRO A 130 -3.81 12.35 -14.85
CA PRO A 130 -3.48 11.12 -14.14
C PRO A 130 -4.37 9.97 -14.60
N VAL A 131 -3.80 8.79 -14.72
CA VAL A 131 -4.55 7.56 -14.98
C VAL A 131 -5.39 7.22 -13.75
N PRO A 132 -6.70 7.01 -13.89
CA PRO A 132 -7.53 6.53 -12.78
C PRO A 132 -7.10 5.13 -12.36
N VAL A 133 -6.68 5.00 -11.10
CA VAL A 133 -6.27 3.74 -10.46
C VAL A 133 -6.97 3.60 -9.11
N SER A 134 -6.88 2.41 -8.50
CA SER A 134 -7.32 2.23 -7.11
C SER A 134 -6.26 2.77 -6.15
N ASP A 135 -6.67 3.17 -4.95
CA ASP A 135 -5.77 3.62 -3.87
C ASP A 135 -6.28 3.08 -2.54
N PHE A 136 -5.79 1.91 -2.15
CA PHE A 136 -6.20 1.27 -0.91
C PHE A 136 -5.51 1.88 0.31
N ARG A 137 -6.30 2.22 1.33
CA ARG A 137 -5.80 2.77 2.60
C ARG A 137 -6.45 2.10 3.78
N ILE A 138 -5.68 1.89 4.84
CA ILE A 138 -6.19 1.56 6.16
C ILE A 138 -6.91 2.81 6.67
N THR A 139 -8.22 2.70 6.94
CA THR A 139 -9.03 3.86 7.34
C THR A 139 -9.57 3.80 8.74
N GLU A 140 -9.68 2.62 9.34
CA GLU A 140 -10.14 2.48 10.71
C GLU A 140 -9.53 1.21 11.32
N VAL A 141 -9.02 1.30 12.54
CA VAL A 141 -8.44 0.16 13.26
C VAL A 141 -9.02 0.11 14.66
N GLN A 142 -9.57 -1.04 15.03
CA GLN A 142 -10.01 -1.33 16.38
C GLN A 142 -9.23 -2.54 16.90
N TYR A 143 -8.27 -2.28 17.78
CA TYR A 143 -7.26 -3.25 18.23
C TYR A 143 -7.44 -3.76 19.66
N ASN A 144 -8.59 -3.51 20.29
CA ASN A 144 -8.85 -3.83 21.70
C ASN A 144 -10.20 -4.53 21.95
N ARG A 145 -10.68 -5.31 20.98
CA ARG A 145 -11.93 -6.07 21.13
C ARG A 145 -11.72 -7.32 21.96
N ALA A 146 -12.79 -7.72 22.65
CA ALA A 146 -12.82 -8.98 23.38
C ALA A 146 -12.46 -10.16 22.46
N SER A 147 -11.71 -11.12 23.02
CA SER A 147 -11.27 -12.33 22.31
C SER A 147 -10.45 -12.07 21.03
N GLY A 148 -9.85 -10.89 20.88
CA GLY A 148 -9.06 -10.56 19.71
C GLY A 148 -9.87 -10.43 18.43
N GLN A 149 -11.17 -10.15 18.54
CA GLN A 149 -12.10 -10.00 17.42
C GLN A 149 -11.95 -8.66 16.69
N ASP A 150 -10.72 -8.18 16.57
CA ASP A 150 -10.39 -6.85 16.09
C ASP A 150 -10.81 -6.61 14.65
N LEU A 151 -10.95 -5.33 14.30
CA LEU A 151 -11.46 -4.89 13.01
C LEU A 151 -10.46 -3.95 12.33
N ILE A 152 -10.33 -4.12 11.02
CA ILE A 152 -9.55 -3.25 10.15
C ILE A 152 -10.46 -2.82 8.99
N GLU A 153 -10.62 -1.54 8.77
CA GLU A 153 -11.25 -1.02 7.55
C GLU A 153 -10.19 -0.64 6.54
N ILE A 154 -10.40 -1.05 5.29
CA ILE A 154 -9.62 -0.61 4.14
C ILE A 154 -10.55 0.07 3.15
N THR A 155 -10.24 1.31 2.76
CA THR A 155 -11.01 2.08 1.78
C THR A 155 -10.22 2.25 0.49
N ASN A 156 -10.91 2.20 -0.65
CA ASN A 156 -10.35 2.62 -1.93
C ASN A 156 -10.60 4.13 -2.15
N PHE A 157 -9.61 4.98 -1.94
CA PHE A 157 -9.69 6.42 -2.27
C PHE A 157 -9.44 6.72 -3.75
N GLY A 158 -9.01 5.72 -4.52
CA GLY A 158 -8.69 5.87 -5.92
C GLY A 158 -9.92 6.12 -6.78
N ALA A 159 -9.71 6.71 -7.95
CA ALA A 159 -10.77 7.03 -8.90
C ALA A 159 -11.26 5.79 -9.69
N ALA A 160 -10.55 4.67 -9.64
CA ALA A 160 -10.95 3.43 -10.28
C ALA A 160 -11.30 2.32 -9.27
N THR A 161 -12.12 1.37 -9.71
CA THR A 161 -12.38 0.13 -8.98
C THR A 161 -11.09 -0.68 -8.85
N GLY A 162 -10.77 -1.11 -7.63
CA GLY A 162 -9.62 -1.95 -7.32
C GLY A 162 -10.03 -3.37 -6.91
N ASN A 163 -9.03 -4.18 -6.57
CA ASN A 163 -9.25 -5.51 -6.05
C ASN A 163 -8.23 -5.85 -4.94
N LEU A 164 -8.72 -6.04 -3.70
CA LEU A 164 -7.91 -6.35 -2.51
C LEU A 164 -7.57 -7.84 -2.34
N GLY A 165 -8.00 -8.69 -3.28
CA GLY A 165 -7.74 -10.13 -3.19
C GLY A 165 -6.25 -10.44 -3.11
N ARG A 166 -5.86 -11.32 -2.18
CA ARG A 166 -4.48 -11.75 -1.86
C ARG A 166 -3.55 -10.68 -1.31
N TYR A 167 -4.05 -9.49 -0.95
CA TYR A 167 -3.24 -8.48 -0.27
C TYR A 167 -2.80 -9.04 1.08
N ARG A 168 -1.75 -8.45 1.66
CA ARG A 168 -1.20 -8.91 2.94
C ARG A 168 -1.27 -7.80 3.97
N ILE A 169 -1.67 -8.15 5.18
CA ILE A 169 -1.56 -7.30 6.36
C ILE A 169 -0.37 -7.78 7.18
N ASN A 170 0.52 -6.88 7.59
CA ASN A 170 1.54 -7.18 8.58
C ASN A 170 1.23 -6.48 9.90
N VAL A 171 1.40 -7.18 11.01
CA VAL A 171 1.10 -6.64 12.35
C VAL A 171 2.32 -6.82 13.23
N SER A 172 2.59 -5.87 14.13
CA SER A 172 3.68 -6.00 15.10
C SER A 172 3.68 -7.38 15.76
N GLY A 173 4.82 -8.08 15.68
CA GLY A 173 5.00 -9.42 16.25
C GLY A 173 4.82 -10.59 15.26
N THR A 174 4.23 -10.38 14.07
CA THR A 174 4.34 -11.33 12.95
C THR A 174 5.46 -10.88 12.03
N GLY A 175 6.55 -11.63 11.96
CA GLY A 175 7.59 -11.34 10.98
C GLY A 175 7.08 -11.43 9.54
N THR A 176 5.97 -12.14 9.28
CA THR A 176 5.69 -12.74 7.97
C THR A 176 4.42 -12.24 7.28
N GLY A 177 3.62 -11.39 7.94
CA GLY A 177 2.29 -10.96 7.49
C GLY A 177 1.25 -12.08 7.32
N THR A 178 -0.02 -11.69 7.30
CA THR A 178 -1.18 -12.54 7.01
C THR A 178 -1.77 -12.15 5.66
N GLU A 179 -1.93 -13.12 4.76
CA GLU A 179 -2.62 -12.92 3.49
C GLU A 179 -4.14 -12.92 3.68
N LEU A 180 -4.83 -12.01 2.99
CA LEU A 180 -6.28 -12.02 2.94
C LEU A 180 -6.76 -13.30 2.24
N PRO A 181 -7.67 -14.10 2.83
CA PRO A 181 -7.96 -15.47 2.42
C PRO A 181 -8.81 -15.58 1.13
N THR A 182 -8.99 -14.48 0.41
CA THR A 182 -9.80 -14.41 -0.80
C THR A 182 -8.96 -13.91 -1.96
N SER A 183 -9.11 -14.56 -3.12
CA SER A 183 -8.44 -14.19 -4.35
C SER A 183 -9.09 -13.01 -5.06
N ASN A 184 -10.32 -12.63 -4.67
CA ASN A 184 -11.11 -11.59 -5.33
C ASN A 184 -11.95 -10.81 -4.31
N VAL A 185 -11.64 -9.52 -4.16
CA VAL A 185 -12.39 -8.56 -3.32
C VAL A 185 -12.49 -7.27 -4.11
N VAL A 186 -13.55 -7.13 -4.91
CA VAL A 186 -13.71 -5.98 -5.80
C VAL A 186 -14.22 -4.78 -5.02
N VAL A 187 -13.47 -3.68 -5.02
CA VAL A 187 -13.78 -2.50 -4.22
C VAL A 187 -13.91 -1.28 -5.15
N PRO A 188 -15.12 -0.74 -5.35
CA PRO A 188 -15.31 0.46 -6.16
C PRO A 188 -14.60 1.66 -5.54
N SER A 189 -14.48 2.76 -6.30
CA SER A 189 -14.04 4.04 -5.73
C SER A 189 -14.89 4.42 -4.52
N MET A 190 -14.24 4.85 -3.45
CA MET A 190 -14.81 5.11 -2.11
C MET A 190 -15.46 3.89 -1.43
N GLY A 191 -15.34 2.70 -2.02
CA GLY A 191 -15.76 1.44 -1.44
C GLY A 191 -14.87 1.05 -0.26
N ARG A 192 -15.43 0.25 0.66
CA ARG A 192 -14.80 -0.13 1.93
C ARG A 192 -14.88 -1.64 2.13
N VAL A 193 -13.85 -2.18 2.76
CA VAL A 193 -13.77 -3.57 3.19
C VAL A 193 -13.44 -3.60 4.67
N VAL A 194 -14.23 -4.34 5.44
CA VAL A 194 -13.95 -4.62 6.85
C VAL A 194 -13.33 -6.01 6.95
N VAL A 195 -12.11 -6.07 7.48
CA VAL A 195 -11.43 -7.31 7.82
C VAL A 195 -11.75 -7.66 9.26
N HIS A 196 -12.35 -8.82 9.47
CA HIS A 196 -12.74 -9.37 10.76
C HIS A 196 -11.72 -10.40 11.21
N LEU A 197 -10.97 -10.10 12.27
CA LEU A 197 -9.96 -11.01 12.82
C LEU A 197 -10.58 -11.94 13.86
N ASN A 198 -10.17 -13.20 13.91
CA ASN A 198 -10.67 -14.22 14.87
C ASN A 198 -12.20 -14.39 14.87
N VAL A 199 -12.82 -14.14 13.73
CA VAL A 199 -14.26 -14.30 13.51
C VAL A 199 -14.46 -15.18 12.29
N SER A 200 -15.34 -16.17 12.41
CA SER A 200 -15.78 -16.99 11.29
C SER A 200 -16.93 -16.32 10.54
N GLY A 201 -16.87 -16.35 9.21
CA GLY A 201 -17.92 -15.81 8.36
C GLY A 201 -17.64 -16.11 6.89
N ALA A 202 -18.64 -15.87 6.03
CA ALA A 202 -18.46 -15.94 4.58
C ALA A 202 -17.91 -14.60 4.09
N SER A 203 -16.73 -14.61 3.46
CA SER A 203 -16.15 -13.38 2.92
C SER A 203 -16.91 -12.89 1.69
N THR A 204 -17.09 -11.58 1.59
CA THR A 204 -17.74 -10.85 0.51
C THR A 204 -16.82 -9.74 0.00
N ASN A 205 -17.32 -8.86 -0.88
CA ASN A 205 -16.59 -7.66 -1.30
C ASN A 205 -16.54 -6.57 -0.23
N THR A 206 -17.30 -6.68 0.87
CA THR A 206 -17.35 -5.68 1.95
C THR A 206 -16.82 -6.23 3.27
N ASP A 207 -16.77 -7.55 3.43
CA ASP A 207 -16.41 -8.20 4.68
C ASP A 207 -15.46 -9.37 4.40
N VAL A 208 -14.28 -9.36 4.98
CA VAL A 208 -13.29 -10.43 4.86
C VAL A 208 -13.06 -11.04 6.23
N TYR A 209 -13.24 -12.35 6.36
CA TYR A 209 -13.14 -13.05 7.65
C TYR A 209 -11.84 -13.85 7.73
N ILE A 210 -11.07 -13.62 8.78
CA ILE A 210 -9.84 -14.36 9.11
C ILE A 210 -10.09 -15.10 10.43
N PRO A 211 -10.61 -16.34 10.41
CA PRO A 211 -11.08 -17.03 11.61
C PRO A 211 -9.96 -17.43 12.59
N SER A 212 -8.72 -17.51 12.12
CA SER A 212 -7.56 -17.93 12.90
C SER A 212 -6.39 -16.97 12.71
N PHE A 213 -6.44 -15.81 13.37
CA PHE A 213 -5.42 -14.77 13.30
C PHE A 213 -4.61 -14.66 14.61
N VAL A 214 -3.27 -14.61 14.55
CA VAL A 214 -2.45 -14.45 15.78
C VAL A 214 -1.22 -13.58 15.54
N PRO A 215 -1.21 -12.31 16.01
CA PRO A 215 -0.19 -11.90 16.99
C PRO A 215 -0.62 -10.78 17.99
N GLY A 216 -0.92 -10.97 19.28
CA GLY A 216 -1.07 -12.14 20.13
C GLY A 216 -2.51 -12.19 20.65
N THR A 217 -3.33 -12.93 19.90
CA THR A 217 -4.81 -13.02 19.95
C THR A 217 -5.52 -11.70 19.65
N GLY A 218 -5.40 -11.26 18.39
CA GLY A 218 -5.87 -9.95 17.92
C GLY A 218 -4.70 -9.08 17.51
N LEU A 219 -4.96 -7.79 17.37
CA LEU A 219 -3.95 -6.75 17.25
C LEU A 219 -3.37 -6.41 18.64
N PRO A 220 -2.14 -5.86 18.73
CA PRO A 220 -1.57 -5.47 20.03
C PRO A 220 -2.31 -4.32 20.73
N ASN A 221 -2.71 -4.53 21.99
CA ASN A 221 -3.46 -3.54 22.78
C ASN A 221 -2.65 -2.33 23.26
N SER A 222 -1.37 -2.54 23.62
CA SER A 222 -0.56 -1.53 24.34
C SER A 222 0.38 -0.74 23.44
N ALA A 223 0.85 -1.36 22.35
CA ALA A 223 1.56 -0.72 21.26
C ALA A 223 1.63 -1.70 20.09
N GLY A 224 1.36 -1.22 18.88
CA GLY A 224 1.33 -2.06 17.69
C GLY A 224 1.37 -1.25 16.41
N ALA A 225 1.56 -1.93 15.30
CA ALA A 225 1.47 -1.37 13.97
C ALA A 225 0.71 -2.30 13.04
N LEU A 226 0.18 -1.72 11.97
CA LEU A 226 -0.47 -2.40 10.88
C LEU A 226 0.07 -1.84 9.57
N ALA A 227 0.56 -2.72 8.71
CA ALA A 227 1.04 -2.39 7.37
C ALA A 227 0.23 -3.16 6.32
N LEU A 228 -0.16 -2.49 5.25
CA LEU A 228 -0.84 -3.09 4.11
C LEU A 228 0.14 -3.23 2.95
N TYR A 229 0.21 -4.43 2.35
CA TYR A 229 1.11 -4.75 1.24
C TYR A 229 0.36 -5.33 0.05
N VAL A 230 0.84 -5.02 -1.16
CA VAL A 230 0.35 -5.68 -2.38
C VAL A 230 0.66 -7.18 -2.36
N PRO A 231 -0.11 -7.98 -3.12
CA PRO A 231 0.21 -9.36 -3.41
C PRO A 231 1.61 -9.49 -4.04
N ASN A 232 2.53 -10.17 -3.36
CA ASN A 232 3.89 -10.41 -3.86
C ASN A 232 4.34 -11.86 -3.70
N SER A 233 5.39 -12.23 -4.43
CA SER A 233 5.98 -13.58 -4.45
C SER A 233 6.82 -13.91 -3.21
N ILE A 234 6.90 -12.99 -2.23
CA ILE A 234 7.59 -13.24 -0.96
C ILE A 234 6.90 -14.43 -0.28
N ALA A 235 7.60 -15.56 -0.19
CA ALA A 235 7.08 -16.79 0.38
C ALA A 235 6.43 -16.54 1.75
N PRO A 236 5.31 -17.22 2.08
CA PRO A 236 4.78 -17.21 3.43
C PRO A 236 5.90 -17.59 4.41
N GLY A 237 6.19 -16.74 5.38
CA GLY A 237 7.34 -16.95 6.29
C GLY A 237 8.49 -15.95 6.15
N ASN A 238 8.58 -15.23 5.03
CA ASN A 238 9.61 -14.20 4.83
C ASN A 238 9.12 -12.82 5.26
N ALA A 239 10.07 -11.99 5.71
CA ALA A 239 9.74 -10.67 6.23
C ALA A 239 9.25 -9.72 5.13
N LEU A 240 8.13 -9.04 5.40
CA LEU A 240 7.61 -7.99 4.55
C LEU A 240 8.44 -6.72 4.76
N THR A 241 9.57 -6.61 4.05
CA THR A 241 10.51 -5.48 4.21
C THR A 241 10.73 -4.68 2.92
N ASN A 242 10.07 -5.07 1.82
CA ASN A 242 10.20 -4.36 0.55
C ASN A 242 9.24 -3.17 0.51
N GLY A 243 9.80 -1.96 0.57
CA GLY A 243 9.08 -0.71 0.48
C GLY A 243 8.26 -0.51 -0.80
N ASP A 244 8.76 -1.03 -1.94
CA ASP A 244 8.04 -0.98 -3.21
C ASP A 244 6.71 -1.74 -3.18
N MET A 245 6.50 -2.60 -2.19
CA MET A 245 5.29 -3.40 -2.01
C MET A 245 4.38 -2.83 -0.91
N LEU A 246 4.84 -1.86 -0.12
CA LEU A 246 4.06 -1.23 0.93
C LEU A 246 3.03 -0.29 0.29
N ILE A 247 1.80 -0.33 0.80
CA ILE A 247 0.68 0.51 0.36
C ILE A 247 0.34 1.55 1.43
N ASP A 248 0.27 1.09 2.67
CA ASP A 248 -0.16 1.92 3.80
C ASP A 248 0.38 1.40 5.12
N TYR A 249 0.48 2.28 6.11
CA TYR A 249 1.02 2.00 7.43
C TYR A 249 0.38 2.87 8.51
N VAL A 250 0.11 2.28 9.67
CA VAL A 250 -0.23 3.01 10.89
C VAL A 250 0.37 2.32 12.10
N GLU A 251 0.83 3.09 13.08
CA GLU A 251 1.25 2.58 14.39
C GLU A 251 0.64 3.37 15.55
N TRP A 252 0.50 2.70 16.68
CA TRP A 252 -0.12 3.24 17.89
C TRP A 252 0.61 2.84 19.16
N GLY A 253 0.41 3.62 20.22
CA GLY A 253 0.90 3.39 21.58
C GLY A 253 2.38 3.68 21.80
N ALA A 254 3.26 3.32 20.85
CA ALA A 254 4.68 3.65 20.86
C ALA A 254 5.26 3.58 19.44
N GLY A 255 6.28 4.38 19.15
CA GLY A 255 7.02 4.31 17.89
C GLY A 255 7.99 3.12 17.83
N SER A 256 8.75 3.02 16.74
CA SER A 256 9.70 1.91 16.51
C SER A 256 9.04 0.54 16.44
N GLN A 257 7.84 0.49 15.85
CA GLN A 257 7.14 -0.76 15.59
C GLN A 257 7.68 -1.47 14.34
N ALA A 258 7.21 -2.70 14.13
CA ALA A 258 7.50 -3.45 12.91
C ALA A 258 7.06 -2.63 11.69
N ASN A 259 7.91 -2.60 10.65
CA ASN A 259 7.72 -1.84 9.41
C ASN A 259 7.84 -0.31 9.49
N GLU A 260 8.06 0.31 10.65
CA GLU A 260 8.28 1.76 10.74
C GLU A 260 9.43 2.22 9.82
N GLY A 261 10.57 1.53 9.85
CA GLY A 261 11.71 1.87 9.00
C GLY A 261 11.44 1.72 7.50
N VAL A 262 10.56 0.79 7.11
CA VAL A 262 10.14 0.60 5.71
C VAL A 262 9.21 1.74 5.30
N ALA A 263 8.19 2.01 6.13
CA ALA A 263 7.24 3.10 5.91
C ALA A 263 7.92 4.47 5.87
N ALA A 264 8.92 4.69 6.73
CA ALA A 264 9.72 5.90 6.72
C ALA A 264 10.60 6.04 5.47
N GLY A 265 11.16 4.93 4.97
CA GLY A 265 11.96 4.91 3.75
C GLY A 265 11.18 5.36 2.51
N ASP A 266 9.88 5.05 2.47
CA ASP A 266 8.94 5.46 1.40
C ASP A 266 8.12 6.71 1.73
N PHE A 267 8.47 7.43 2.81
CA PHE A 267 7.79 8.66 3.24
C PHE A 267 6.30 8.49 3.61
N PHE A 268 5.85 7.27 3.92
CA PHE A 268 4.53 7.02 4.47
C PHE A 268 4.44 7.40 5.95
N TRP A 269 5.54 7.33 6.71
CA TRP A 269 5.48 7.54 8.14
C TRP A 269 6.67 8.36 8.66
N ILE A 270 6.45 9.16 9.69
CA ILE A 270 7.52 9.90 10.37
C ILE A 270 8.07 9.01 11.49
N PRO A 271 9.37 8.65 11.48
CA PRO A 271 9.95 7.82 12.53
C PRO A 271 9.70 8.37 13.94
N GLY A 272 9.33 7.48 14.86
CA GLY A 272 9.07 7.73 16.26
C GLY A 272 7.69 8.33 16.57
N THR A 273 6.85 8.57 15.55
CA THR A 273 5.51 9.15 15.75
C THR A 273 4.45 8.07 15.78
N PHE A 274 3.48 8.15 16.69
CA PHE A 274 2.47 7.09 16.84
C PHE A 274 1.14 7.67 17.29
N VAL A 275 0.05 7.01 16.90
CA VAL A 275 -1.29 7.37 17.36
C VAL A 275 -1.42 7.03 18.85
N PRO A 276 -1.89 7.95 19.71
CA PRO A 276 -2.12 7.64 21.12
C PRO A 276 -3.11 6.47 21.31
N LEU A 277 -2.98 5.75 22.43
CA LEU A 277 -3.93 4.69 22.75
C LEU A 277 -5.34 5.25 22.94
N VAL A 278 -6.33 4.51 22.44
CA VAL A 278 -7.76 4.80 22.61
C VAL A 278 -8.39 3.89 23.67
N ALA A 279 -9.54 4.30 24.21
CA ALA A 279 -10.24 3.51 25.22
C ALA A 279 -10.78 2.18 24.66
N ALA A 280 -11.06 1.22 25.54
CA ALA A 280 -11.67 -0.05 25.17
C ALA A 280 -13.01 0.19 24.44
N GLY A 281 -13.18 -0.42 23.27
CA GLY A 281 -14.39 -0.26 22.44
C GLY A 281 -14.37 0.92 21.48
N HIS A 282 -13.35 1.79 21.55
CA HIS A 282 -13.11 2.83 20.55
C HIS A 282 -12.31 2.27 19.35
N SER A 283 -12.14 3.08 18.32
CA SER A 283 -11.24 2.83 17.19
C SER A 283 -10.36 4.05 16.91
N ILE A 284 -9.24 3.85 16.21
CA ILE A 284 -8.52 4.95 15.56
C ILE A 284 -9.01 5.05 14.11
N LYS A 285 -9.36 6.26 13.66
CA LYS A 285 -9.85 6.51 12.30
C LYS A 285 -8.98 7.52 11.58
N TYR A 286 -8.70 7.22 10.32
CA TYR A 286 -8.03 8.12 9.41
C TYR A 286 -8.98 9.21 8.87
N CYS A 287 -8.57 10.46 9.00
CA CYS A 287 -9.22 11.67 8.51
C CYS A 287 -8.41 12.23 7.34
N PRO A 288 -8.72 11.83 6.10
CA PRO A 288 -7.97 12.28 4.94
C PRO A 288 -8.06 13.80 4.80
N ASP A 289 -6.95 14.41 4.38
CA ASP A 289 -6.99 15.72 3.77
C ASP A 289 -7.02 15.62 2.25
N VAL A 290 -7.01 16.77 1.59
CA VAL A 290 -7.01 16.85 0.12
C VAL A 290 -5.77 16.21 -0.52
N LEU A 291 -4.71 16.01 0.25
CA LEU A 291 -3.47 15.38 -0.20
C LEU A 291 -3.36 13.90 0.19
N LEU A 292 -4.34 13.36 0.93
CA LEU A 292 -4.31 12.00 1.49
C LEU A 292 -3.02 11.72 2.29
N SER A 293 -2.56 12.70 3.06
CA SER A 293 -1.33 12.61 3.87
C SER A 293 -1.39 11.52 4.94
N HIS A 294 -0.26 10.86 5.20
CA HIS A 294 -0.17 9.67 6.07
C HIS A 294 0.25 9.99 7.51
N ASP A 295 0.32 11.26 7.86
CA ASP A 295 0.87 11.66 9.13
C ASP A 295 -0.01 11.24 10.31
N VAL A 296 0.63 11.01 11.46
CA VAL A 296 -0.06 10.68 12.71
C VAL A 296 -1.18 11.65 13.09
N GLY A 297 -1.11 12.91 12.64
CA GLY A 297 -2.13 13.94 12.86
C GLY A 297 -3.42 13.74 12.08
N ARG A 298 -3.46 12.77 11.16
CA ARG A 298 -4.66 12.36 10.45
C ARG A 298 -5.45 11.30 11.18
N TRP A 299 -4.98 10.79 12.31
CA TRP A 299 -5.66 9.74 13.04
C TRP A 299 -6.38 10.30 14.27
N VAL A 300 -7.63 9.88 14.46
CA VAL A 300 -8.50 10.37 15.53
C VAL A 300 -9.10 9.22 16.33
N ASP A 301 -9.31 9.45 17.63
CA ASP A 301 -10.09 8.54 18.48
C ASP A 301 -11.58 8.66 18.13
N LEU A 302 -12.20 7.54 17.78
CA LEU A 302 -13.65 7.42 17.65
C LEU A 302 -14.23 6.60 18.80
N THR A 303 -15.05 7.28 19.61
CA THR A 303 -15.80 6.65 20.71
C THR A 303 -16.83 5.63 20.22
N THR A 304 -17.32 5.81 19.01
CA THR A 304 -18.26 4.91 18.33
C THR A 304 -17.64 4.52 16.99
N PRO A 305 -17.07 3.31 16.87
CA PRO A 305 -16.52 2.83 15.62
C PRO A 305 -17.54 2.89 14.48
N SER A 306 -17.05 3.14 13.26
CA SER A 306 -17.87 3.47 12.10
C SER A 306 -17.60 2.59 10.88
N PHE A 307 -17.06 1.38 11.11
CA PHE A 307 -16.78 0.37 10.09
C PHE A 307 -17.94 0.20 9.09
N GLY A 308 -17.60 0.23 7.79
CA GLY A 308 -18.53 0.08 6.67
C GLY A 308 -19.39 1.31 6.37
N SER A 309 -19.34 2.36 7.20
CA SER A 309 -20.15 3.57 7.01
C SER A 309 -19.46 4.56 6.06
N PRO A 310 -20.20 5.25 5.16
CA PRO A 310 -19.60 6.16 4.17
C PRO A 310 -19.05 7.48 4.73
N GLY A 311 -19.01 7.67 6.06
CA GLY A 311 -18.54 8.88 6.71
C GLY A 311 -17.00 8.94 6.82
N LEU A 312 -16.41 10.00 6.27
CA LEU A 312 -15.07 10.46 6.65
C LEU A 312 -15.20 11.42 7.83
N CYS A 313 -14.25 11.39 8.77
CA CYS A 313 -14.20 12.43 9.79
C CYS A 313 -13.84 13.78 9.15
N THR A 314 -14.48 14.84 9.63
CA THR A 314 -14.40 16.18 9.03
C THR A 314 -13.36 17.09 9.67
N THR A 315 -12.65 16.64 10.71
CA THR A 315 -11.64 17.43 11.43
C THR A 315 -10.47 16.57 11.90
N PRO A 316 -9.21 16.93 11.55
CA PRO A 316 -8.03 16.33 12.17
C PRO A 316 -8.01 16.62 13.67
N VAL A 317 -7.63 15.63 14.49
CA VAL A 317 -7.29 15.89 15.90
C VAL A 317 -5.98 16.67 15.92
N PRO A 318 -5.86 17.78 16.67
CA PRO A 318 -4.56 18.41 16.86
C PRO A 318 -3.61 17.38 17.49
N THR A 319 -2.56 17.02 16.76
CA THR A 319 -1.50 16.11 17.20
C THR A 319 -1.08 16.44 18.64
N ARG A 320 -1.38 15.56 19.60
CA ARG A 320 -0.81 15.62 20.95
C ARG A 320 0.63 15.09 20.94
N THR A 321 1.49 15.75 20.19
CA THR A 321 2.96 15.61 20.29
C THR A 321 3.62 16.97 20.10
N GLN A 322 3.33 17.87 21.03
CA GLN A 322 4.42 18.69 21.59
C GLN A 322 4.42 18.44 23.09
N THR A 323 5.31 17.56 23.55
CA THR A 323 5.84 17.72 24.89
C THR A 323 6.35 19.17 24.98
N TRP A 324 6.10 19.84 26.10
CA TRP A 324 6.53 21.22 26.39
C TRP A 324 8.06 21.47 26.26
N GLY A 325 8.84 20.48 25.81
CA GLY A 325 10.27 20.56 25.54
C GLY A 325 10.64 21.21 24.20
N SER A 326 9.82 21.14 23.15
CA SER A 326 10.18 21.66 21.82
C SER A 326 9.86 23.15 21.60
N VAL A 327 9.04 23.78 22.47
CA VAL A 327 8.76 25.23 22.41
C VAL A 327 9.85 26.07 23.10
N LYS A 328 10.70 25.46 23.95
CA LYS A 328 11.76 26.21 24.68
C LYS A 328 12.98 26.58 23.84
N THR A 329 13.10 26.08 22.60
CA THR A 329 14.23 26.42 21.72
C THR A 329 14.02 27.72 20.93
N ILE A 330 12.82 28.32 20.98
CA ILE A 330 12.50 29.55 20.23
C ILE A 330 12.60 30.83 21.11
N TYR A 331 12.72 30.70 22.44
CA TYR A 331 12.81 31.85 23.37
C TYR A 331 14.05 31.83 24.29
N ARG A 332 15.23 31.55 23.72
CA ARG A 332 16.50 31.99 24.32
C ARG A 332 17.42 32.60 23.26
N ARG A 333 17.19 33.89 23.01
CA ARG A 333 18.24 34.88 22.76
C ARG A 333 17.95 36.08 23.64
#